data_AF-A0A379S082-F1
#
_entry.id   AF-A0A379S082-F1
#
_cell.length_a   1.000
_cell.length_b   1.000
_cell.length_c   1.000
_cell.angle_alpha   90.00
_cell.angle_beta   90.00
_cell.angle_gamma   90.00
#
_symmetry.space_group_name_H-M   'P 1'
#
loop_
_entity.id
_entity.type
_entity.pdbx_description
1 polymer ?
#
loop_
_entity_poly.entity_id
_entity_poly.type
_entity_poly.pdbx_seq_one_letter_code
_entity_poly.pdbx_strand_id
1 'polypeptide(L)'
;MRHTVIFASAFATLVTASAWASDLPGKGITVQPIQSTISEESFQTLLVSRALEKLGYTVNKPSEVDYNVGYTSIASGDATFTAVNWQPLHDDMYAAAGGDKKFYREGVFVSGAAQGYLIDKKNCRSV
;
A
#
# COMPACT_ATOMS: atom_id res chain seq x y z
N MET A 1 -74.90 -13.68 -26.01
CA MET A 1 -73.99 -12.94 -25.13
C MET A 1 -72.72 -13.76 -24.95
N ARG A 2 -71.58 -13.08 -25.02
CA ARG A 2 -70.21 -13.62 -25.16
C ARG A 2 -69.76 -14.38 -23.91
N HIS A 3 -69.14 -15.55 -24.09
CA HIS A 3 -68.15 -16.05 -23.13
C HIS A 3 -66.79 -16.11 -23.82
N THR A 4 -65.91 -15.25 -23.31
CA THR A 4 -64.61 -14.87 -23.85
C THR A 4 -63.58 -15.95 -23.54
N VAL A 5 -62.95 -16.50 -24.57
CA VAL A 5 -61.71 -17.29 -24.45
C VAL A 5 -60.54 -16.32 -24.50
N ILE A 6 -59.72 -16.22 -23.44
CA ILE A 6 -58.38 -15.63 -23.54
C ILE A 6 -57.42 -16.47 -22.68
N PHE A 7 -56.61 -17.27 -23.36
CA PHE A 7 -55.27 -17.67 -22.96
C PHE A 7 -54.40 -16.41 -22.86
N ALA A 8 -53.66 -16.20 -21.77
CA ALA A 8 -52.52 -15.28 -21.78
C ALA A 8 -51.46 -15.72 -20.75
N SER A 9 -50.29 -16.01 -21.29
CA SER A 9 -49.12 -16.65 -20.71
C SER A 9 -48.51 -15.91 -19.52
N ALA A 10 -48.10 -16.67 -18.51
CA ALA A 10 -47.20 -16.18 -17.45
C ALA A 10 -45.81 -15.91 -18.05
N PHE A 11 -45.47 -14.65 -18.26
CA PHE A 11 -44.11 -14.24 -18.63
C PHE A 11 -43.29 -14.04 -17.35
N ALA A 12 -42.66 -15.11 -16.87
CA ALA A 12 -41.68 -15.04 -15.80
C ALA A 12 -40.41 -14.37 -16.35
N THR A 13 -40.23 -13.08 -16.07
CA THR A 13 -38.98 -12.36 -16.34
C THR A 13 -37.88 -12.88 -15.41
N LEU A 14 -37.13 -13.88 -15.87
CA LEU A 14 -35.78 -14.11 -15.34
C LEU A 14 -34.91 -12.91 -15.74
N VAL A 15 -34.82 -11.91 -14.87
CA VAL A 15 -33.73 -10.95 -14.90
C VAL A 15 -32.50 -11.67 -14.36
N THR A 16 -31.81 -12.42 -15.22
CA THR A 16 -30.42 -12.80 -14.94
C THR A 16 -29.59 -11.53 -15.02
N ALA A 17 -29.41 -10.85 -13.88
CA ALA A 17 -28.36 -9.87 -13.74
C ALA A 17 -27.04 -10.61 -13.95
N SER A 18 -26.46 -10.47 -15.14
CA SER A 18 -25.09 -10.87 -15.40
C SER A 18 -24.21 -10.10 -14.43
N ALA A 19 -23.80 -10.75 -13.34
CA ALA A 19 -22.80 -10.20 -12.44
C ALA A 19 -21.47 -10.15 -13.19
N TRP A 20 -21.21 -9.05 -13.88
CA TRP A 20 -19.87 -8.76 -14.38
C TRP A 20 -18.99 -8.56 -13.16
N ALA A 21 -17.99 -9.43 -12.99
CA ALA A 21 -16.95 -9.23 -12.00
C ALA A 21 -16.34 -7.85 -12.27
N SER A 22 -16.44 -6.94 -11.29
CA SER A 22 -15.71 -5.67 -11.38
C SER A 22 -14.23 -6.01 -11.51
N ASP A 23 -13.56 -5.39 -12.47
CA ASP A 23 -12.10 -5.45 -12.54
C ASP A 23 -11.51 -4.99 -11.21
N LEU A 24 -10.42 -5.65 -10.80
CA LEU A 24 -9.68 -5.26 -9.60
C LEU A 24 -9.16 -3.82 -9.74
N PRO A 25 -9.12 -3.03 -8.65
CA PRO A 25 -8.83 -1.60 -8.73
C PRO A 25 -7.43 -1.26 -9.25
N GLY A 26 -6.47 -2.18 -9.13
CA GLY A 26 -5.10 -2.00 -9.61
C GLY A 26 -4.85 -2.44 -11.05
N LYS A 27 -5.85 -2.98 -11.76
CA LYS A 27 -5.65 -3.55 -13.11
C LYS A 27 -5.08 -2.50 -14.06
N GLY A 28 -3.93 -2.83 -14.67
CA GLY A 28 -3.24 -1.95 -15.61
C GLY A 28 -2.38 -0.86 -14.97
N ILE A 29 -2.28 -0.83 -13.64
CA ILE A 29 -1.45 0.12 -12.89
C ILE A 29 -0.21 -0.60 -12.38
N THR A 30 0.97 -0.07 -12.72
CA THR A 30 2.26 -0.53 -12.18
C THR A 30 2.67 0.35 -11.00
N VAL A 31 3.16 -0.27 -9.93
CA VAL A 31 3.69 0.44 -8.76
C VAL A 31 5.17 0.11 -8.55
N GLN A 32 5.92 1.10 -8.09
CA GLN A 32 7.35 1.03 -7.82
C GLN A 32 7.60 1.23 -6.32
N PRO A 33 7.79 0.15 -5.54
CA PRO A 33 8.20 0.26 -4.14
C PRO A 33 9.63 0.79 -4.02
N ILE A 34 9.92 1.49 -2.92
CA ILE A 34 11.27 1.97 -2.62
C ILE A 34 11.62 1.75 -1.14
N GLN A 35 12.86 1.32 -0.89
CA GLN A 35 13.42 1.05 0.43
C GLN A 35 14.91 1.41 0.45
N SER A 36 15.56 1.31 1.61
CA SER A 36 17.02 1.42 1.67
C SER A 36 17.71 0.12 1.27
N THR A 37 19.04 0.13 1.30
CA THR A 37 19.88 -1.06 1.11
C THR A 37 19.88 -2.00 2.33
N ILE A 38 19.16 -1.65 3.40
CA ILE A 38 18.99 -2.51 4.58
C ILE A 38 18.06 -3.66 4.22
N SER A 39 18.59 -4.88 4.18
CA SER A 39 17.84 -6.05 3.74
C SER A 39 16.66 -6.39 4.67
N GLU A 40 16.77 -6.06 5.95
CA GLU A 40 15.75 -6.26 6.99
C GLU A 40 14.44 -5.50 6.69
N GLU A 41 14.49 -4.43 5.89
CA GLU A 41 13.32 -3.68 5.44
C GLU A 41 12.48 -4.42 4.38
N SER A 42 13.08 -5.38 3.69
CA SER A 42 12.46 -6.04 2.55
C SER A 42 11.20 -6.80 2.93
N PHE A 43 11.17 -7.41 4.11
CA PHE A 43 10.02 -8.20 4.54
C PHE A 43 8.74 -7.37 4.57
N GLN A 44 8.77 -6.21 5.23
CA GLN A 44 7.60 -5.36 5.39
C GLN A 44 7.23 -4.65 4.08
N THR A 45 8.21 -4.30 3.24
CA THR A 45 7.96 -3.75 1.89
C THR A 45 7.25 -4.77 1.01
N LEU A 46 7.74 -6.02 0.98
CA LEU A 46 7.12 -7.07 0.19
C LEU A 46 5.72 -7.45 0.70
N LEU A 47 5.45 -7.33 2.00
CA LEU A 47 4.11 -7.55 2.55
C LEU A 47 3.09 -6.58 1.92
N VAL A 48 3.42 -5.28 1.84
CA VAL A 48 2.58 -4.27 1.18
C VAL A 48 2.47 -4.57 -0.32
N SER A 49 3.58 -4.93 -0.97
CA SER A 49 3.58 -5.34 -2.38
C SER A 49 2.61 -6.50 -2.64
N ARG A 50 2.64 -7.55 -1.83
CA ARG A 50 1.71 -8.70 -1.98
C ARG A 50 0.26 -8.29 -1.80
N ALA A 51 -0.04 -7.36 -0.88
CA ALA A 51 -1.40 -6.84 -0.74
C ALA A 51 -1.84 -6.06 -1.99
N LEU A 52 -0.97 -5.22 -2.57
CA LEU A 52 -1.24 -4.50 -3.81
C LEU A 52 -1.43 -5.47 -5.00
N GLU A 53 -0.63 -6.54 -5.10
CA GLU A 53 -0.86 -7.57 -6.13
C GLU A 53 -2.26 -8.21 -6.00
N LYS A 54 -2.75 -8.45 -4.78
CA LYS A 54 -4.12 -8.95 -4.56
C LYS A 54 -5.20 -7.95 -4.95
N LEU A 55 -4.87 -6.66 -4.96
CA LEU A 55 -5.73 -5.60 -5.50
C LEU A 55 -5.56 -5.41 -7.01
N GLY A 56 -4.77 -6.25 -7.68
CA GLY A 56 -4.62 -6.28 -9.15
C GLY A 56 -3.51 -5.40 -9.72
N TYR A 57 -2.67 -4.79 -8.88
CA TYR A 57 -1.53 -3.99 -9.33
C TYR A 57 -0.40 -4.88 -9.86
N THR A 58 0.33 -4.39 -10.86
CA THR A 58 1.65 -4.93 -11.22
C THR A 58 2.68 -4.31 -10.30
N VAL A 59 3.32 -5.08 -9.43
CA VAL A 59 4.29 -4.55 -8.47
C VAL A 59 5.71 -4.88 -8.92
N ASN A 60 6.51 -3.86 -9.18
CA ASN A 60 7.92 -4.03 -9.50
C ASN A 60 8.72 -4.48 -8.27
N LYS A 61 9.93 -5.02 -8.51
CA LYS A 61 10.88 -5.26 -7.42
C LYS A 61 11.18 -3.92 -6.72
N PRO A 62 11.24 -3.88 -5.37
CA PRO A 62 11.64 -2.68 -4.65
C PRO A 62 12.98 -2.14 -5.16
N SER A 63 13.04 -0.82 -5.39
CA SER A 63 14.29 -0.12 -5.62
C SER A 63 14.98 0.15 -4.29
N GLU A 64 16.28 -0.11 -4.22
CA GLU A 64 17.11 0.16 -3.04
C GLU A 64 17.92 1.43 -3.27
N VAL A 65 17.68 2.47 -2.47
CA VAL A 65 18.30 3.79 -2.61
C VAL A 65 18.58 4.44 -1.25
N ASP A 66 19.33 5.53 -1.23
CA ASP A 66 19.40 6.41 -0.05
C ASP A 66 18.00 6.97 0.31
N TYR A 67 17.71 7.16 1.60
CA TYR A 67 16.39 7.63 2.04
C TYR A 67 15.98 8.97 1.45
N ASN A 68 16.88 9.94 1.30
CA ASN A 68 16.55 11.24 0.70
C ASN A 68 16.19 11.10 -0.78
N VAL A 69 16.93 10.24 -1.49
CA VAL A 69 16.58 9.86 -2.87
C VAL A 69 15.21 9.19 -2.89
N GLY A 70 14.92 8.29 -1.94
CA GLY A 70 13.63 7.65 -1.80
C GLY A 70 12.46 8.65 -1.64
N TYR A 71 12.59 9.60 -0.71
CA TYR A 71 11.57 10.64 -0.50
C TYR A 71 11.38 11.52 -1.73
N THR A 72 12.46 11.98 -2.35
CA THR A 72 12.38 12.83 -3.54
C THR A 72 11.78 12.08 -4.73
N SER A 73 12.11 10.80 -4.94
CA SER A 73 11.51 9.96 -5.98
C SER A 73 10.01 9.72 -5.77
N ILE A 74 9.55 9.56 -4.52
CA ILE A 74 8.09 9.49 -4.27
C ILE A 74 7.44 10.85 -4.51
N ALA A 75 8.06 11.95 -4.08
CA ALA A 75 7.52 13.30 -4.25
C ALA A 75 7.46 13.77 -5.72
N SER A 76 8.35 13.25 -6.59
CA SER A 76 8.33 13.47 -8.04
C SER A 76 7.38 12.53 -8.79
N GLY A 77 6.98 11.41 -8.16
CA GLY A 77 6.14 10.37 -8.77
C GLY A 77 6.91 9.27 -9.49
N ASP A 78 8.25 9.25 -9.40
CA ASP A 78 9.10 8.18 -9.97
C ASP A 78 9.01 6.88 -9.16
N ALA A 79 8.67 6.99 -7.87
CA ALA A 79 8.37 5.88 -6.98
C ALA A 79 6.96 6.02 -6.38
N THR A 80 6.35 4.90 -5.99
CA THR A 80 4.94 4.89 -5.55
C THR A 80 4.80 4.92 -4.04
N PHE A 81 5.55 4.09 -3.31
CA PHE A 81 5.45 4.02 -1.85
C PHE A 81 6.74 3.55 -1.21
N THR A 82 6.88 3.89 0.07
CA THR A 82 7.84 3.27 0.99
C THR A 82 7.10 2.73 2.21
N ALA A 83 7.52 1.58 2.72
CA ALA A 83 6.97 0.98 3.94
C ALA A 83 7.82 1.28 5.18
N VAL A 84 8.85 2.13 5.05
CA VAL A 84 9.89 2.39 6.08
C VAL A 84 10.05 3.87 6.40
N ASN A 85 8.92 4.59 6.45
CA ASN A 85 8.88 5.97 6.94
C ASN A 85 9.00 5.99 8.47
N TRP A 86 10.21 6.23 8.99
CA TRP A 86 10.45 6.24 10.43
C TRP A 86 10.07 7.57 11.08
N GLN A 87 9.42 7.49 12.25
CA GLN A 87 9.21 8.64 13.12
C GLN A 87 9.93 8.43 14.47
N PRO A 88 10.67 9.43 14.99
CA PRO A 88 10.89 10.76 14.40
C PRO A 88 12.03 10.83 13.39
N LEU A 89 12.75 9.73 13.15
CA LEU A 89 14.05 9.74 12.44
C LEU A 89 14.02 10.38 11.06
N HIS A 90 12.90 10.26 10.34
CA HIS A 90 12.76 10.77 8.98
C HIS A 90 11.85 12.00 8.88
N ASP A 91 11.42 12.60 10.00
CA ASP A 91 10.47 13.72 9.96
C ASP A 91 11.05 14.93 9.18
N ASP A 92 12.33 15.24 9.36
CA ASP A 92 13.00 16.33 8.63
C ASP A 92 13.13 16.04 7.12
N MET A 93 13.48 14.79 6.75
CA MET A 93 13.55 14.38 5.34
C MET A 93 12.18 14.41 4.67
N TYR A 94 11.14 13.95 5.37
CA TYR A 94 9.76 14.00 4.92
C TYR A 94 9.29 15.45 4.71
N ALA A 95 9.53 16.32 5.69
CA ALA A 95 9.17 17.73 5.61
C ALA A 95 9.91 18.45 4.47
N ALA A 96 11.22 18.22 4.33
CA ALA A 96 12.05 18.82 3.28
C ALA A 96 11.62 18.38 1.87
N ALA A 97 11.18 17.13 1.70
CA ALA A 97 10.67 16.62 0.42
C ALA A 97 9.23 17.08 0.10
N GLY A 98 8.61 17.89 0.96
CA GLY A 98 7.32 18.53 0.71
C GLY A 98 6.20 18.13 1.69
N GLY A 99 6.46 17.19 2.60
CA GLY A 99 5.54 16.75 3.63
C GLY A 99 4.16 16.35 3.09
N ASP A 100 3.12 16.66 3.86
CA ASP A 100 1.73 16.29 3.53
C ASP A 100 1.20 16.93 2.23
N LYS A 101 1.91 17.91 1.66
CA LYS A 101 1.57 18.48 0.34
C LYS A 101 1.96 17.56 -0.81
N LYS A 102 2.87 16.62 -0.57
CA LYS A 102 3.44 15.69 -1.57
C LYS A 102 3.13 14.24 -1.24
N PHE A 103 3.01 13.89 0.03
CA PHE A 103 2.86 12.52 0.46
C PHE A 103 1.48 12.26 1.03
N TYR A 104 0.94 11.10 0.67
CA TYR A 104 -0.11 10.47 1.44
C TYR A 104 0.53 9.61 2.55
N ARG A 105 0.16 9.87 3.80
CA ARG A 105 0.64 9.12 4.96
C ARG A 105 -0.47 9.00 5.99
N GLU A 106 -1.02 7.79 6.14
CA GLU A 106 -2.13 7.51 7.04
C GLU A 106 -1.91 6.21 7.82
N GLY A 107 -2.36 6.20 9.07
CA GLY A 107 -2.18 5.07 9.99
C GLY A 107 -0.74 4.85 10.46
N VAL A 108 -0.52 3.77 11.19
CA VAL A 108 0.80 3.35 11.71
C VAL A 108 1.02 1.90 11.32
N PHE A 109 1.98 1.65 10.42
CA PHE A 109 2.26 0.30 9.92
C PHE A 109 3.00 -0.57 10.94
N VAL A 110 4.01 0.00 11.61
CA VAL A 110 4.77 -0.65 12.68
C VAL A 110 4.83 0.29 13.88
N SER A 111 4.37 -0.20 15.04
CA SER A 111 4.39 0.54 16.31
C SER A 111 5.33 -0.12 17.32
N GLY A 112 5.83 0.64 18.29
CA GLY A 112 6.66 0.10 19.37
C GLY A 112 8.11 -0.20 18.96
N ALA A 113 8.56 0.37 17.85
CA ALA A 113 9.97 0.36 17.50
C ALA A 113 10.78 1.19 18.53
N ALA A 114 12.00 0.77 18.80
CA ALA A 114 12.87 1.39 19.80
C ALA A 114 14.21 1.78 19.18
N GLN A 115 14.78 2.87 19.69
CA GLN A 115 16.14 3.32 19.40
C GLN A 115 16.83 3.66 20.72
N GLY A 116 18.12 3.37 20.83
CA GLY A 116 18.88 3.73 22.01
C GLY A 116 20.35 3.35 21.92
N TYR A 117 21.08 3.72 22.95
CA TYR A 117 22.47 3.35 23.13
C TYR A 117 22.55 2.09 24.00
N LEU A 118 23.39 1.16 23.60
CA LEU A 118 23.64 -0.06 24.36
C LEU A 118 25.12 -0.09 24.73
N ILE A 119 25.38 -0.55 25.96
CA ILE A 119 26.72 -0.96 26.40
C ILE A 119 26.70 -2.46 26.65
N ASP A 120 27.88 -3.08 26.66
CA ASP A 120 27.97 -4.48 27.02
C ASP A 120 27.46 -4.69 28.45
N LYS A 121 26.78 -5.81 28.66
CA LYS A 121 26.14 -6.11 29.94
C LYS A 121 27.15 -6.14 31.11
N LYS A 122 28.41 -6.48 30.85
CA LYS A 122 29.46 -6.55 31.88
C LYS A 122 29.86 -5.17 32.39
N ASN A 123 29.87 -4.16 31.52
CA ASN A 123 30.24 -2.79 31.88
C ASN A 123 29.06 -1.95 32.38
N CYS A 124 27.83 -2.47 32.31
CA CYS A 124 26.65 -1.84 32.89
C CYS A 124 26.71 -1.90 34.42
N ARG A 125 27.05 -0.77 35.06
CA ARG A 125 26.96 -0.64 36.52
C ARG A 125 25.53 -0.27 36.89
N SER A 126 24.96 -0.98 37.86
CA SER A 126 23.70 -0.56 38.50
C SER A 126 23.94 0.79 39.17
N VAL A 127 23.27 1.82 38.64
CA VAL A 127 23.09 3.11 39.34
C VAL A 127 21.96 2.97 40.34
#